data_AF-A0A7V9H8E9-F1
#
_entry.id   AF-A0A7V9H8E9-F1
#
_cell.length_a   1.000
_cell.length_b   1.000
_cell.length_c   1.000
_cell.angle_alpha   90.00
_cell.angle_beta   90.00
_cell.angle_gamma   90.00
#
_symmetry.space_group_name_H-M   'P 1'
#
loop_
_entity.id
_entity.type
_entity.pdbx_description
1 polymer ?
#
loop_
_entity_poly.entity_id
_entity_poly.type
_entity_poly.pdbx_seq_one_letter_code
_entity_poly.pdbx_strand_id
1 'polypeptide(L)'
;HNDGGLGDGDPHVVEAAAEDVTAAIDWAAELGADVILVPFFLRGELISRAHADRAARALRALCPLAAERGVMLCYEGTLPADEVIALAAQVGSRAFGCYFDLANPVARGMDTATEARALGPLVRRVHLKDTRARGGDSHPGLGRVDLPGSARALREIGYDGWLVFETPAAPEALVRRDLSFARTVFPLEGEDRWPRLGAFSYEFEAGQAAQMTDRFRALGLDTVQFGGALLDECLAEPGKTGAVKDELDGAGITVAALAGYRNLVAPDAAARRANVEALQRCLELAARLGTGVVATETGTRHPDSDWTDVRENWSEAAWGDLDESIEALLPVAERTGTVLAIEAHVENVLKTPGQLIGLLERFPSPYLQVVCDPYNYLSRHLVPAQERVVGDILDRFEHRFVLAHLKDVAIEPDGGITTPEFGTGVFAQRPYLEFLRTRRPDLPLILEHLPLDHIPAVVQRIHREIA
;
A
#
# COMPACT_ATOMS: atom_id res chain seq x y z
N HIS A 1 -8.75 -24.74 15.61
CA HIS A 1 -8.58 -23.81 16.76
C HIS A 1 -7.13 -23.82 17.24
N ASN A 2 -6.60 -22.67 17.67
CA ASN A 2 -5.25 -22.55 18.22
C ASN A 2 -5.15 -22.89 19.73
N ASP A 3 -6.26 -23.30 20.35
CA ASP A 3 -6.37 -23.63 21.79
C ASP A 3 -6.22 -25.14 22.09
N GLY A 4 -5.52 -25.86 21.22
CA GLY A 4 -5.47 -27.33 21.18
C GLY A 4 -6.35 -27.87 20.05
N GLY A 5 -5.81 -28.76 19.22
CA GLY A 5 -6.43 -29.18 17.96
C GLY A 5 -6.25 -30.67 17.69
N LEU A 6 -6.18 -31.06 16.41
CA LEU A 6 -6.12 -32.47 15.99
C LEU A 6 -4.90 -33.25 16.54
N GLY A 7 -3.86 -32.55 17.01
CA GLY A 7 -2.67 -33.12 17.65
C GLY A 7 -2.71 -33.14 19.18
N ASP A 8 -3.77 -32.66 19.84
CA ASP A 8 -3.84 -32.58 21.32
C ASP A 8 -3.87 -33.97 21.98
N GLY A 9 -3.41 -34.05 23.23
CA GLY A 9 -3.41 -35.29 24.01
C GLY A 9 -4.76 -35.61 24.66
N ASP A 10 -5.63 -34.62 24.81
CA ASP A 10 -7.00 -34.79 25.29
C ASP A 10 -7.94 -35.23 24.16
N PRO A 11 -8.54 -36.44 24.22
CA PRO A 11 -9.47 -36.92 23.20
C PRO A 11 -10.66 -36.00 22.94
N HIS A 12 -11.16 -35.29 23.95
CA HIS A 12 -12.29 -34.37 23.79
C HIS A 12 -11.94 -33.15 22.94
N VAL A 13 -10.70 -32.66 23.07
CA VAL A 13 -10.19 -31.55 22.24
C VAL A 13 -10.03 -32.01 20.78
N VAL A 14 -9.52 -33.23 20.58
CA VAL A 14 -9.36 -33.81 19.24
C VAL A 14 -10.72 -34.04 18.56
N GLU A 15 -11.72 -34.54 19.31
CA GLU A 15 -13.07 -34.76 18.81
C GLU A 15 -13.74 -33.45 18.39
N ALA A 16 -13.72 -32.42 19.26
CA ALA A 16 -14.25 -31.10 18.93
C ALA A 16 -13.55 -30.50 17.69
N ALA A 17 -12.22 -30.56 17.62
CA ALA A 17 -11.49 -30.05 16.46
C ALA A 17 -11.81 -30.82 15.16
N ALA A 18 -12.12 -32.12 15.25
CA ALA A 18 -12.55 -32.90 14.09
C ALA A 18 -13.98 -32.55 13.64
N GLU A 19 -14.88 -32.25 14.57
CA GLU A 19 -16.22 -31.72 14.27
C GLU A 19 -16.14 -30.37 13.56
N ASP A 20 -15.30 -29.45 14.03
CA ASP A 20 -15.09 -28.14 13.40
C ASP A 20 -14.56 -28.28 11.97
N VAL A 21 -13.57 -29.16 11.75
CA VAL A 21 -13.04 -29.41 10.40
C VAL A 21 -14.09 -30.07 9.50
N THR A 22 -14.93 -30.95 10.05
CA THR A 22 -16.05 -31.56 9.32
C THR A 22 -17.04 -30.51 8.85
N ALA A 23 -17.46 -29.60 9.73
CA ALA A 23 -18.35 -28.49 9.37
C ALA A 23 -17.69 -27.56 8.33
N ALA A 24 -16.40 -27.26 8.50
CA ALA A 24 -15.65 -26.43 7.56
C ALA A 24 -15.55 -27.06 6.16
N ILE A 25 -15.44 -28.40 6.06
CA ILE A 25 -15.45 -29.12 4.77
C ILE A 25 -16.77 -28.87 4.02
N ASP A 26 -17.91 -28.98 4.69
CA ASP A 26 -19.21 -28.74 4.06
C ASP A 26 -19.37 -27.27 3.66
N TRP A 27 -18.95 -26.32 4.51
CA TRP A 27 -18.97 -24.89 4.16
C TRP A 27 -18.05 -24.54 3.00
N ALA A 28 -16.83 -25.09 2.96
CA ALA A 28 -15.90 -24.85 1.87
C ALA A 28 -16.50 -25.31 0.54
N ALA A 29 -17.12 -26.49 0.52
CA ALA A 29 -17.80 -27.00 -0.68
C ALA A 29 -18.97 -26.09 -1.11
N GLU A 30 -19.78 -25.60 -0.17
CA GLU A 30 -20.89 -24.67 -0.45
C GLU A 30 -20.41 -23.32 -0.99
N LEU A 31 -19.29 -22.80 -0.47
CA LEU A 31 -18.68 -21.55 -0.89
C LEU A 31 -17.81 -21.67 -2.15
N GLY A 32 -17.57 -22.90 -2.64
CA GLY A 32 -16.72 -23.17 -3.80
C GLY A 32 -15.22 -23.08 -3.51
N ALA A 33 -14.81 -23.16 -2.25
CA ALA A 33 -13.40 -23.23 -1.85
C ALA A 33 -12.88 -24.68 -1.94
N ASP A 34 -11.70 -24.84 -2.52
CA ASP A 34 -11.05 -26.14 -2.77
C ASP A 34 -9.98 -26.51 -1.72
N VAL A 35 -9.64 -25.58 -0.82
CA VAL A 35 -8.62 -25.76 0.22
C VAL A 35 -9.12 -25.23 1.56
N ILE A 36 -8.93 -26.01 2.62
CA ILE A 36 -9.07 -25.58 4.02
C ILE A 36 -7.68 -25.55 4.65
N LEU A 37 -7.36 -24.43 5.28
CA LEU A 37 -6.20 -24.28 6.15
C LEU A 37 -6.52 -24.92 7.50
N VAL A 38 -5.70 -25.88 7.93
CA VAL A 38 -5.76 -26.51 9.24
C VAL A 38 -4.55 -26.01 10.06
N PRO A 39 -4.75 -25.10 11.02
CA PRO A 39 -3.65 -24.43 11.71
C PRO A 39 -3.09 -25.28 12.86
N PHE A 40 -1.76 -25.31 12.99
CA PHE A 40 -1.00 -25.98 14.04
C PHE A 40 -0.03 -25.01 14.73
N PHE A 41 -0.60 -24.01 15.41
CA PHE A 41 0.12 -22.99 16.15
C PHE A 41 -0.30 -22.94 17.63
N LEU A 42 0.43 -22.17 18.43
CA LEU A 42 0.16 -21.98 19.86
C LEU A 42 0.04 -23.34 20.58
N ARG A 43 -1.06 -23.59 21.30
CA ARG A 43 -1.26 -24.86 21.99
C ARG A 43 -1.44 -26.05 21.03
N GLY A 44 -1.88 -25.78 19.79
CA GLY A 44 -2.02 -26.79 18.73
C GLY A 44 -0.72 -27.16 18.02
N GLU A 45 0.42 -26.56 18.38
CA GLU A 45 1.70 -26.79 17.69
C GLU A 45 2.19 -28.25 17.83
N LEU A 46 2.68 -28.79 16.71
CA LEU A 46 3.22 -30.15 16.63
C LEU A 46 4.68 -30.19 17.12
N ILE A 47 4.88 -30.04 18.42
CA ILE A 47 6.22 -30.00 19.06
C ILE A 47 6.83 -31.37 19.35
N SER A 48 6.11 -32.47 19.07
CA SER A 48 6.61 -33.82 19.31
C SER A 48 6.04 -34.82 18.31
N ARG A 49 6.74 -35.96 18.15
CA ARG A 49 6.25 -37.07 17.31
C ARG A 49 4.88 -37.58 17.74
N ALA A 50 4.59 -37.59 19.05
CA ALA A 50 3.28 -37.99 19.55
C ALA A 50 2.16 -37.02 19.12
N HIS A 51 2.45 -35.73 18.99
CA HIS A 51 1.50 -34.74 18.46
C HIS A 51 1.26 -34.99 16.97
N ALA A 52 2.34 -35.14 16.20
CA ALA A 52 2.27 -35.40 14.77
C ALA A 52 1.51 -36.70 14.46
N ASP A 53 1.78 -37.79 15.19
CA ASP A 53 1.09 -39.07 14.99
C ASP A 53 -0.42 -38.97 15.31
N ARG A 54 -0.82 -38.14 16.29
CA ARG A 54 -2.25 -37.89 16.58
C ARG A 54 -2.92 -37.07 15.48
N ALA A 55 -2.27 -35.98 15.06
CA ALA A 55 -2.74 -35.15 13.96
C ALA A 55 -2.89 -35.97 12.67
N ALA A 56 -1.92 -36.82 12.35
CA ALA A 56 -1.95 -37.71 11.18
C ALA A 56 -3.17 -38.65 11.22
N ARG A 57 -3.46 -39.26 12.38
CA ARG A 57 -4.62 -40.15 12.54
C ARG A 57 -5.94 -39.42 12.33
N ALA A 58 -6.08 -38.23 12.91
CA ALA A 58 -7.29 -37.43 12.77
C ALA A 58 -7.49 -36.95 11.32
N LEU A 59 -6.46 -36.38 10.70
CA LEU A 59 -6.48 -35.94 9.29
C LEU A 59 -6.77 -37.10 8.33
N ARG A 60 -6.21 -38.29 8.59
CA ARG A 60 -6.49 -39.50 7.80
C ARG A 60 -7.97 -39.90 7.87
N ALA A 61 -8.63 -39.71 9.00
CA ALA A 61 -10.05 -40.00 9.16
C ALA A 61 -10.95 -38.96 8.45
N LEU A 62 -10.53 -37.69 8.39
CA LEU A 62 -11.28 -36.58 7.79
C LEU A 62 -11.09 -36.48 6.25
N CYS A 63 -9.91 -36.88 5.76
CA CYS A 63 -9.55 -36.79 4.34
C CYS A 63 -10.53 -37.45 3.35
N PRO A 64 -11.15 -38.62 3.64
CA PRO A 64 -12.14 -39.21 2.74
C PRO A 64 -13.36 -38.31 2.50
N LEU A 65 -13.88 -37.66 3.54
CA LEU A 65 -14.98 -36.70 3.42
C LEU A 65 -14.54 -35.48 2.61
N ALA A 66 -13.37 -34.92 2.92
CA ALA A 66 -12.81 -33.79 2.18
C ALA A 66 -12.69 -34.12 0.68
N ALA A 67 -12.16 -35.31 0.35
CA ALA A 67 -12.05 -35.78 -1.03
C ALA A 67 -13.41 -35.93 -1.73
N GLU A 68 -14.42 -36.47 -1.04
CA GLU A 68 -15.79 -36.59 -1.55
C GLU A 68 -16.40 -35.23 -1.89
N ARG A 69 -16.03 -34.19 -1.14
CA ARG A 69 -16.49 -32.80 -1.32
C ARG A 69 -15.61 -31.98 -2.26
N GLY A 70 -14.52 -32.55 -2.80
CA GLY A 70 -13.57 -31.83 -3.66
C GLY A 70 -12.71 -30.81 -2.91
N VAL A 71 -12.55 -30.97 -1.59
CA VAL A 71 -11.80 -30.08 -0.71
C VAL A 71 -10.51 -30.74 -0.25
N MET A 72 -9.44 -29.96 -0.12
CA MET A 72 -8.16 -30.40 0.43
C MET A 72 -7.92 -29.83 1.84
N LEU A 73 -7.49 -30.68 2.77
CA LEU A 73 -7.05 -30.26 4.10
C LEU A 73 -5.55 -29.96 4.09
N CYS A 74 -5.18 -28.70 4.28
CA CYS A 74 -3.80 -28.26 4.20
C CYS A 74 -3.23 -27.92 5.57
N TYR A 75 -2.15 -28.59 5.95
CA TYR A 75 -1.36 -28.28 7.15
C TYR A 75 -0.74 -26.88 7.03
N GLU A 76 -0.95 -26.04 8.03
CA GLU A 76 -0.15 -24.85 8.26
C GLU A 76 0.45 -24.88 9.67
N GLY A 77 1.76 -24.65 9.76
CA GLY A 77 2.47 -24.61 11.03
C GLY A 77 3.97 -24.43 10.82
N THR A 78 4.76 -24.79 11.83
CA THR A 78 6.21 -24.53 11.87
C THR A 78 7.09 -25.78 11.72
N LEU A 79 6.53 -26.92 11.31
CA LEU A 79 7.32 -28.11 11.03
C LEU A 79 8.25 -27.87 9.82
N PRO A 80 9.50 -28.38 9.85
CA PRO A 80 10.33 -28.46 8.66
C PRO A 80 9.73 -29.38 7.59
N ALA A 81 10.15 -29.19 6.34
CA ALA A 81 9.56 -29.86 5.19
C ALA A 81 9.61 -31.39 5.26
N ASP A 82 10.69 -31.98 5.79
CA ASP A 82 10.82 -33.43 5.95
C ASP A 82 9.80 -34.03 6.92
N GLU A 83 9.51 -33.34 8.02
CA GLU A 83 8.45 -33.70 8.97
C GLU A 83 7.05 -33.51 8.37
N VAL A 84 6.82 -32.49 7.55
CA VAL A 84 5.55 -32.33 6.80
C VAL A 84 5.37 -33.45 5.77
N ILE A 85 6.44 -33.86 5.09
CA ILE A 85 6.43 -35.01 4.17
C ILE A 85 6.14 -36.30 4.93
N ALA A 86 6.74 -36.50 6.10
CA ALA A 86 6.46 -37.65 6.95
C ALA A 86 5.00 -37.66 7.42
N LEU A 87 4.45 -36.51 7.82
CA LEU A 87 3.04 -36.35 8.16
C LEU A 87 2.13 -36.71 6.98
N ALA A 88 2.42 -36.19 5.78
CA ALA A 88 1.67 -36.49 4.57
C ALA A 88 1.66 -37.99 4.24
N ALA A 89 2.81 -38.67 4.40
CA ALA A 89 2.94 -40.10 4.20
C ALA A 89 2.10 -40.90 5.20
N GLN A 90 2.03 -40.47 6.47
CA GLN A 90 1.18 -41.10 7.48
C GLN A 90 -0.32 -40.89 7.21
N VAL A 91 -0.71 -39.70 6.75
CA VAL A 91 -2.10 -39.39 6.37
C VAL A 91 -2.52 -40.24 5.15
N GLY A 92 -1.64 -40.36 4.15
CA GLY A 92 -1.83 -41.27 3.02
C GLY A 92 -3.00 -40.88 2.09
N SER A 93 -3.32 -39.59 1.98
CA SER A 93 -4.42 -39.06 1.17
C SER A 93 -3.96 -38.01 0.17
N ARG A 94 -4.58 -37.98 -1.02
CA ARG A 94 -4.40 -36.89 -1.99
C ARG A 94 -5.17 -35.62 -1.63
N ALA A 95 -6.16 -35.73 -0.73
CA ALA A 95 -6.88 -34.60 -0.16
C ALA A 95 -6.17 -34.00 1.06
N PHE A 96 -4.87 -34.27 1.21
CA PHE A 96 -4.00 -33.63 2.19
C PHE A 96 -2.86 -32.88 1.49
N GLY A 97 -2.47 -31.74 2.04
CA GLY A 97 -1.36 -30.93 1.54
C GLY A 97 -0.81 -29.98 2.60
N CYS A 98 -0.04 -28.99 2.14
CA CYS A 98 0.55 -27.94 2.94
C CYS A 98 0.08 -26.58 2.43
N TYR A 99 -0.39 -25.77 3.38
CA TYR A 99 -0.61 -24.35 3.20
C TYR A 99 0.71 -23.67 3.60
N PHE A 100 1.51 -23.29 2.61
CA PHE A 100 2.89 -22.89 2.82
C PHE A 100 3.00 -21.38 3.05
N ASP A 101 3.19 -21.00 4.31
CA ASP A 101 3.52 -19.63 4.70
C ASP A 101 5.01 -19.37 4.47
N LEU A 102 5.32 -18.35 3.67
CA LEU A 102 6.70 -18.02 3.28
C LEU A 102 7.57 -17.51 4.45
N ALA A 103 6.97 -17.00 5.52
CA ALA A 103 7.68 -16.45 6.68
C ALA A 103 7.92 -17.48 7.79
N ASN A 104 7.10 -18.53 7.89
CA ASN A 104 7.24 -19.54 8.94
C ASN A 104 8.62 -20.24 8.95
N PRO A 105 9.21 -20.64 7.80
CA PRO A 105 10.59 -21.16 7.77
C PRO A 105 11.62 -20.17 8.34
N VAL A 106 11.52 -18.89 7.97
CA VAL A 106 12.45 -17.83 8.41
C VAL A 106 12.41 -17.65 9.92
N ALA A 107 11.24 -17.74 10.53
CA ALA A 107 11.07 -17.67 11.99
C ALA A 107 11.83 -18.79 12.73
N ARG A 108 12.14 -19.90 12.06
CA ARG A 108 12.93 -21.03 12.57
C ARG A 108 14.38 -21.02 12.11
N GLY A 109 14.81 -19.98 11.40
CA GLY A 109 16.16 -19.89 10.83
C GLY A 109 16.38 -20.80 9.62
N MET A 110 15.29 -21.27 8.98
CA MET A 110 15.33 -22.08 7.76
C MET A 110 15.21 -21.19 6.51
N ASP A 111 15.64 -21.72 5.37
CA ASP A 111 15.54 -21.05 4.07
C ASP A 111 14.23 -21.42 3.37
N THR A 112 13.34 -20.43 3.17
CA THR A 112 12.02 -20.63 2.57
C THR A 112 12.07 -21.30 1.19
N ALA A 113 13.05 -20.93 0.35
CA ALA A 113 13.16 -21.48 -1.00
C ALA A 113 13.57 -22.97 -0.98
N THR A 114 14.42 -23.38 -0.03
CA THR A 114 14.80 -24.77 0.19
C THR A 114 13.62 -25.59 0.69
N GLU A 115 12.87 -25.08 1.66
CA GLU A 115 11.69 -25.76 2.20
C GLU A 115 10.59 -25.94 1.14
N ALA A 116 10.33 -24.91 0.33
CA ALA A 116 9.38 -24.99 -0.78
C ALA A 116 9.74 -26.09 -1.79
N ARG A 117 11.03 -26.18 -2.17
CA ARG A 117 11.52 -27.23 -3.08
C ARG A 117 11.38 -28.62 -2.48
N ALA A 118 11.65 -28.76 -1.19
CA ALA A 118 11.53 -30.04 -0.50
C ALA A 118 10.07 -30.51 -0.44
N LEU A 119 9.13 -29.62 -0.11
CA LEU A 119 7.69 -29.92 -0.09
C LEU A 119 7.14 -30.27 -1.48
N GLY A 120 7.62 -29.59 -2.53
CA GLY A 120 7.21 -29.85 -3.91
C GLY A 120 5.69 -29.84 -4.09
N PRO A 121 5.08 -30.92 -4.64
CA PRO A 121 3.64 -30.97 -4.93
C PRO A 121 2.75 -30.99 -3.68
N LEU A 122 3.31 -31.06 -2.47
CA LEU A 122 2.55 -30.88 -1.23
C LEU A 122 2.15 -29.42 -1.02
N VAL A 123 2.82 -28.44 -1.62
CA VAL A 123 2.41 -27.03 -1.56
C VAL A 123 1.15 -26.84 -2.38
N ARG A 124 0.07 -26.40 -1.73
CA ARG A 124 -1.29 -26.33 -2.33
C ARG A 124 -1.91 -24.95 -2.26
N ARG A 125 -1.54 -24.20 -1.23
CA ARG A 125 -1.84 -22.78 -1.10
C ARG A 125 -0.63 -22.11 -0.45
N VAL A 126 -0.44 -20.81 -0.70
CA VAL A 126 0.69 -20.06 -0.18
C VAL A 126 0.20 -18.80 0.50
N HIS A 127 0.66 -18.56 1.73
CA HIS A 127 0.58 -17.23 2.33
C HIS A 127 1.79 -16.40 1.91
N LEU A 128 1.55 -15.32 1.17
CA LEU A 128 2.53 -14.28 0.91
C LEU A 128 2.68 -13.42 2.16
N LYS A 129 3.48 -13.93 3.09
CA LYS A 129 3.80 -13.30 4.36
C LYS A 129 5.26 -12.89 4.39
N ASP A 130 5.52 -11.72 4.94
CA ASP A 130 6.87 -11.27 5.26
C ASP A 130 6.95 -10.98 6.76
N THR A 131 8.16 -11.00 7.32
CA THR A 131 8.37 -10.94 8.77
C THR A 131 9.49 -9.99 9.17
N ARG A 132 9.27 -9.26 10.26
CA ARG A 132 10.23 -8.31 10.82
C ARG A 132 11.36 -9.04 11.56
N ALA A 133 12.49 -8.35 11.74
CA ALA A 133 13.64 -8.91 12.44
C ALA A 133 13.38 -9.32 13.91
N ARG A 134 12.44 -8.66 14.59
CA ARG A 134 12.06 -8.96 15.99
C ARG A 134 10.77 -9.78 16.09
N GLY A 135 10.32 -10.39 14.98
CA GLY A 135 9.03 -11.06 14.89
C GLY A 135 7.88 -10.11 14.55
N GLY A 136 6.77 -10.70 14.11
CA GLY A 136 5.57 -9.99 13.65
C GLY A 136 5.59 -9.69 12.15
N ASP A 137 4.40 -9.54 11.60
CA ASP A 137 4.17 -9.43 10.17
C ASP A 137 4.73 -8.13 9.60
N SER A 138 5.19 -8.20 8.35
CA SER A 138 5.71 -7.07 7.60
C SER A 138 5.02 -6.98 6.24
N HIS A 139 4.97 -5.78 5.69
CA HIS A 139 4.62 -5.62 4.28
C HIS A 139 5.69 -6.30 3.41
N PRO A 140 5.29 -6.98 2.31
CA PRO A 140 6.20 -7.71 1.42
C PRO A 140 7.37 -6.87 0.92
N GLY A 141 8.60 -7.39 1.06
CA GLY A 141 9.82 -6.71 0.62
C GLY A 141 10.41 -5.75 1.64
N LEU A 142 9.76 -5.57 2.79
CA LEU A 142 10.28 -4.80 3.93
C LEU A 142 10.72 -5.69 5.10
N GLY A 143 10.48 -7.00 5.01
CA GLY A 143 10.89 -7.96 6.02
C GLY A 143 12.15 -8.73 5.63
N ARG A 144 12.18 -10.00 6.00
CA ARG A 144 13.37 -10.86 5.94
C ARG A 144 13.23 -12.03 4.98
N VAL A 145 12.04 -12.28 4.45
CA VAL A 145 11.81 -13.38 3.52
C VAL A 145 12.47 -13.05 2.19
N ASP A 146 13.30 -13.96 1.65
CA ASP A 146 13.76 -13.87 0.26
C ASP A 146 12.59 -14.21 -0.68
N LEU A 147 11.72 -13.22 -0.90
CA LEU A 147 10.55 -13.36 -1.76
C LEU A 147 10.94 -13.67 -3.23
N PRO A 148 11.97 -13.03 -3.83
CA PRO A 148 12.48 -13.43 -5.15
C PRO A 148 12.96 -14.90 -5.21
N GLY A 149 13.67 -15.37 -4.19
CA GLY A 149 14.07 -16.78 -4.08
C GLY A 149 12.89 -17.73 -3.92
N SER A 150 11.91 -17.34 -3.10
CA SER A 150 10.67 -18.08 -2.87
C SER A 150 9.86 -18.22 -4.16
N ALA A 151 9.73 -17.14 -4.94
CA ALA A 151 9.03 -17.16 -6.23
C ALA A 151 9.70 -18.08 -7.25
N ARG A 152 11.04 -18.08 -7.32
CA ARG A 152 11.77 -19.04 -8.15
C ARG A 152 11.50 -20.48 -7.72
N ALA A 153 11.57 -20.77 -6.42
CA ALA A 153 11.31 -22.11 -5.89
C ALA A 153 9.87 -22.58 -6.17
N LEU A 154 8.87 -21.73 -5.97
CA LEU A 154 7.46 -22.04 -6.27
C LEU A 154 7.26 -22.34 -7.77
N ARG A 155 7.93 -21.60 -8.67
CA ARG A 155 7.90 -21.89 -10.11
C ARG A 155 8.58 -23.22 -10.45
N GLU A 156 9.73 -23.52 -9.83
CA GLU A 156 10.47 -24.77 -10.05
C GLU A 156 9.66 -26.01 -9.65
N ILE A 157 8.83 -25.92 -8.60
CA ILE A 157 7.93 -27.00 -8.20
C ILE A 157 6.62 -27.04 -8.99
N GLY A 158 6.42 -26.09 -9.92
CA GLY A 158 5.23 -26.00 -10.76
C GLY A 158 3.98 -25.49 -10.02
N TYR A 159 4.15 -24.66 -8.99
CA TYR A 159 3.01 -24.06 -8.28
C TYR A 159 2.32 -23.00 -9.16
N ASP A 160 1.01 -23.17 -9.36
CA ASP A 160 0.14 -22.30 -10.17
C ASP A 160 -1.13 -21.85 -9.41
N GLY A 161 -1.17 -22.07 -8.08
CA GLY A 161 -2.30 -21.72 -7.23
C GLY A 161 -2.29 -20.29 -6.69
N TRP A 162 -3.28 -19.97 -5.85
CA TRP A 162 -3.44 -18.65 -5.24
C TRP A 162 -2.31 -18.25 -4.28
N LEU A 163 -1.85 -17.01 -4.38
CA LEU A 163 -1.05 -16.34 -3.34
C LEU A 163 -2.01 -15.52 -2.47
N VAL A 164 -2.13 -15.88 -1.20
CA VAL A 164 -3.03 -15.21 -0.24
C VAL A 164 -2.20 -14.27 0.63
N PHE A 165 -2.57 -13.00 0.71
CA PHE A 165 -1.79 -12.01 1.45
C PHE A 165 -2.09 -12.14 2.94
N GLU A 166 -1.05 -12.43 3.72
CA GLU A 166 -1.10 -12.33 5.18
C GLU A 166 -0.19 -11.19 5.60
N THR A 167 -0.71 -9.96 5.43
CA THR A 167 0.02 -8.72 5.68
C THR A 167 -0.61 -7.94 6.84
N PRO A 168 0.11 -7.01 7.48
CA PRO A 168 -0.47 -6.14 8.50
C PRO A 168 -1.73 -5.42 7.99
N ALA A 169 -2.72 -5.27 8.86
CA ALA A 169 -3.90 -4.46 8.55
C ALA A 169 -3.47 -3.04 8.14
N ALA A 170 -3.99 -2.58 7.00
CA ALA A 170 -3.53 -1.35 6.37
C ALA A 170 -4.61 -0.73 5.48
N PRO A 171 -4.55 0.60 5.23
CA PRO A 171 -5.42 1.24 4.26
C PRO A 171 -5.19 0.71 2.85
N GLU A 172 -6.20 0.88 1.98
CA GLU A 172 -6.21 0.39 0.59
C GLU A 172 -4.92 0.75 -0.18
N ALA A 173 -4.41 1.97 0.00
CA ALA A 173 -3.21 2.43 -0.71
C ALA A 173 -1.97 1.57 -0.41
N LEU A 174 -1.80 1.09 0.82
CA LEU A 174 -0.70 0.19 1.19
C LEU A 174 -0.96 -1.24 0.71
N VAL A 175 -2.21 -1.70 0.71
CA VAL A 175 -2.58 -3.00 0.12
C VAL A 175 -2.27 -3.02 -1.38
N ARG A 176 -2.55 -1.92 -2.09
CA ARG A 176 -2.21 -1.76 -3.51
C ARG A 176 -0.70 -1.78 -3.75
N ARG A 177 0.07 -1.16 -2.87
CA ARG A 177 1.53 -1.23 -2.88
C ARG A 177 2.01 -2.68 -2.71
N ASP A 178 1.44 -3.42 -1.76
CA ASP A 178 1.81 -4.82 -1.53
C ASP A 178 1.47 -5.69 -2.74
N LEU A 179 0.34 -5.43 -3.39
CA LEU A 179 -0.07 -6.13 -4.61
C LEU A 179 0.90 -5.86 -5.77
N SER A 180 1.28 -4.60 -5.95
CA SER A 180 2.27 -4.18 -6.94
C SER A 180 3.62 -4.84 -6.69
N PHE A 181 4.11 -4.80 -5.45
CA PHE A 181 5.34 -5.50 -5.07
C PHE A 181 5.23 -7.01 -5.39
N ALA A 182 4.14 -7.66 -4.99
CA ALA A 182 3.93 -9.09 -5.26
C ALA A 182 3.99 -9.39 -6.76
N ARG A 183 3.37 -8.56 -7.62
CA ARG A 183 3.42 -8.72 -9.08
C ARG A 183 4.83 -8.60 -9.66
N THR A 184 5.71 -7.78 -9.05
CA THR A 184 7.12 -7.72 -9.50
C THR A 184 7.88 -9.02 -9.25
N VAL A 185 7.51 -9.74 -8.19
CA VAL A 185 8.17 -10.97 -7.75
C VAL A 185 7.49 -12.21 -8.35
N PHE A 186 6.17 -12.16 -8.46
CA PHE A 186 5.26 -13.18 -8.98
C PHE A 186 4.50 -12.59 -10.19
N PRO A 187 5.17 -12.45 -11.35
CA PRO A 187 4.56 -11.82 -12.51
C PRO A 187 3.38 -12.66 -13.02
N LEU A 188 2.24 -12.00 -13.21
CA LEU A 188 1.07 -12.54 -13.87
C LEU A 188 1.06 -12.11 -15.34
N GLU A 189 0.48 -12.91 -16.22
CA GLU A 189 0.31 -12.52 -17.62
C GLU A 189 -0.80 -11.46 -17.73
N GLY A 190 -0.43 -10.27 -18.23
CA GLY A 190 -1.35 -9.17 -18.48
C GLY A 190 -1.58 -8.24 -17.28
N GLU A 191 -2.01 -7.01 -17.61
CA GLU A 191 -2.69 -6.05 -16.72
C GLU A 191 -1.89 -5.10 -15.82
N ASP A 192 -0.73 -4.58 -16.24
CA ASP A 192 -0.28 -3.30 -15.68
C ASP A 192 -0.09 -2.26 -16.78
N ARG A 193 -1.11 -1.42 -16.95
CA ARG A 193 -1.04 -0.20 -17.77
C ARG A 193 -0.22 0.82 -16.98
N TRP A 194 1.08 0.84 -17.23
CA TRP A 194 1.97 1.88 -16.74
C TRP A 194 2.36 2.82 -17.90
N PRO A 195 2.36 4.15 -17.69
CA PRO A 195 1.99 4.88 -16.47
C PRO A 195 0.47 5.08 -16.30
N ARG A 196 0.01 5.23 -15.05
CA ARG A 196 -1.33 5.74 -14.70
C ARG A 196 -1.25 7.26 -14.54
N LEU A 197 -1.59 7.98 -15.60
CA LEU A 197 -1.40 9.44 -15.67
C LEU A 197 -2.66 10.20 -15.27
N GLY A 198 -2.46 11.25 -14.50
CA GLY A 198 -3.51 12.17 -14.09
C GLY A 198 -3.05 13.61 -14.02
N ALA A 199 -3.97 14.49 -13.65
CA ALA A 199 -3.74 15.89 -13.39
C ALA A 199 -4.68 16.37 -12.28
N PHE A 200 -4.45 17.59 -11.79
CA PHE A 200 -5.38 18.26 -10.88
C PHE A 200 -6.65 18.70 -11.60
N SER A 201 -7.76 18.78 -10.88
CA SER A 201 -9.02 19.32 -11.39
C SER A 201 -9.17 20.84 -11.21
N TYR A 202 -8.08 21.56 -10.91
CA TYR A 202 -8.14 22.98 -10.54
C TYR A 202 -8.61 23.93 -11.66
N GLU A 203 -8.53 23.53 -12.93
CA GLU A 203 -9.02 24.34 -14.06
C GLU A 203 -10.56 24.33 -14.21
N PHE A 204 -11.27 23.52 -13.41
CA PHE A 204 -12.72 23.32 -13.54
C PHE A 204 -13.49 23.93 -12.35
N GLU A 205 -14.57 24.63 -12.68
CA GLU A 205 -15.49 25.26 -11.75
C GLU A 205 -16.56 24.27 -11.23
N ALA A 206 -17.31 24.67 -10.20
CA ALA A 206 -18.44 23.90 -9.69
C ALA A 206 -19.45 23.55 -10.81
N GLY A 207 -19.96 22.32 -10.79
CA GLY A 207 -20.83 21.78 -11.84
C GLY A 207 -20.14 21.37 -13.14
N GLN A 208 -18.79 21.45 -13.23
CA GLN A 208 -18.05 21.14 -14.45
C GLN A 208 -17.41 19.73 -14.50
N ALA A 209 -17.92 18.78 -13.71
CA ALA A 209 -17.37 17.41 -13.65
C ALA A 209 -17.37 16.71 -15.03
N ALA A 210 -18.43 16.87 -15.82
CA ALA A 210 -18.53 16.26 -17.16
C ALA A 210 -17.54 16.88 -18.16
N GLN A 211 -17.28 18.19 -18.08
CA GLN A 211 -16.28 18.85 -18.93
C GLN A 211 -14.87 18.36 -18.57
N MET A 212 -14.62 18.16 -17.27
CA MET A 212 -13.36 17.58 -16.81
C MET A 212 -13.17 16.16 -17.33
N THR A 213 -14.18 15.29 -17.21
CA THR A 213 -14.08 13.90 -17.67
C THR A 213 -13.87 13.81 -19.18
N ASP A 214 -14.62 14.57 -19.98
CA ASP A 214 -14.43 14.67 -21.42
C ASP A 214 -13.01 15.12 -21.78
N ARG A 215 -12.51 16.14 -21.07
CA ARG A 215 -11.17 16.68 -21.31
C ARG A 215 -10.07 15.68 -20.95
N PHE A 216 -10.18 15.02 -19.80
CA PHE A 216 -9.21 14.01 -19.35
C PHE A 216 -9.17 12.83 -20.31
N ARG A 217 -10.33 12.32 -20.76
CA ARG A 217 -10.41 11.25 -21.78
C ARG A 217 -9.75 11.66 -23.09
N ALA A 218 -9.99 12.88 -23.56
CA ALA A 218 -9.38 13.39 -24.79
C ALA A 218 -7.84 13.47 -24.70
N LEU A 219 -7.31 13.68 -23.49
CA LEU A 219 -5.87 13.73 -23.20
C LEU A 219 -5.26 12.38 -22.83
N GLY A 220 -6.07 11.32 -22.72
CA GLY A 220 -5.61 9.99 -22.32
C GLY A 220 -5.28 9.87 -20.82
N LEU A 221 -5.79 10.77 -19.99
CA LEU A 221 -5.67 10.67 -18.53
C LEU A 221 -6.73 9.72 -17.96
N ASP A 222 -6.33 8.93 -16.96
CA ASP A 222 -7.20 7.94 -16.28
C ASP A 222 -7.34 8.17 -14.78
N THR A 223 -6.61 9.15 -14.26
CA THR A 223 -6.69 9.53 -12.86
C THR A 223 -6.81 11.03 -12.68
N VAL A 224 -7.41 11.43 -11.57
CA VAL A 224 -7.52 12.83 -11.15
C VAL A 224 -7.10 12.99 -9.70
N GLN A 225 -6.35 14.05 -9.40
CA GLN A 225 -6.24 14.57 -8.04
C GLN A 225 -7.32 15.64 -7.87
N PHE A 226 -8.39 15.24 -7.19
CA PHE A 226 -9.66 15.95 -7.21
C PHE A 226 -9.66 17.07 -6.16
N GLY A 227 -9.76 18.31 -6.62
CA GLY A 227 -9.62 19.53 -5.83
C GLY A 227 -10.31 20.75 -6.44
N GLY A 228 -10.02 21.93 -5.89
CA GLY A 228 -10.57 23.19 -6.38
C GLY A 228 -12.09 23.28 -6.21
N ALA A 229 -12.74 24.03 -7.10
CA ALA A 229 -14.17 24.32 -7.01
C ALA A 229 -15.07 23.07 -7.05
N LEU A 230 -14.64 22.00 -7.75
CA LEU A 230 -15.36 20.73 -7.79
C LEU A 230 -15.34 20.00 -6.43
N LEU A 231 -14.21 20.03 -5.71
CA LEU A 231 -14.14 19.48 -4.35
C LEU A 231 -14.93 20.36 -3.38
N ASP A 232 -14.82 21.69 -3.50
CA ASP A 232 -15.55 22.62 -2.66
C ASP A 232 -17.08 22.47 -2.82
N GLU A 233 -17.57 22.22 -4.04
CA GLU A 233 -18.98 21.86 -4.28
C GLU A 233 -19.38 20.59 -3.52
N CYS A 234 -18.55 19.54 -3.58
CA CYS A 234 -18.85 18.29 -2.88
C CYS A 234 -18.80 18.45 -1.35
N LEU A 235 -17.93 19.31 -0.82
CA LEU A 235 -17.85 19.61 0.61
C LEU A 235 -19.04 20.45 1.09
N ALA A 236 -19.49 21.41 0.27
CA ALA A 236 -20.64 22.26 0.56
C ALA A 236 -21.97 21.49 0.44
N GLU A 237 -22.08 20.62 -0.57
CA GLU A 237 -23.28 19.85 -0.88
C GLU A 237 -22.95 18.35 -1.02
N PRO A 238 -22.71 17.62 0.09
CA PRO A 238 -22.35 16.20 0.03
C PRO A 238 -23.40 15.34 -0.69
N GLY A 239 -24.65 15.77 -0.83
CA GLY A 239 -25.66 15.06 -1.62
C GLY A 239 -25.31 14.92 -3.11
N LYS A 240 -24.52 15.85 -3.67
CA LYS A 240 -24.12 15.85 -5.09
C LYS A 240 -22.95 14.92 -5.40
N THR A 241 -22.18 14.48 -4.40
CA THR A 241 -20.98 13.66 -4.57
C THR A 241 -21.24 12.37 -5.33
N GLY A 242 -22.42 11.74 -5.16
CA GLY A 242 -22.78 10.52 -5.88
C GLY A 242 -22.84 10.72 -7.39
N ALA A 243 -23.48 11.82 -7.85
CA ALA A 243 -23.56 12.13 -9.28
C ALA A 243 -22.18 12.44 -9.88
N VAL A 244 -21.32 13.15 -9.14
CA VAL A 244 -19.93 13.39 -9.54
C VAL A 244 -19.15 12.07 -9.65
N LYS A 245 -19.34 11.16 -8.69
CA LYS A 245 -18.70 9.84 -8.72
C LYS A 245 -19.18 8.99 -9.91
N ASP A 246 -20.48 8.97 -10.19
CA ASP A 246 -21.06 8.24 -11.31
C ASP A 246 -20.52 8.78 -12.66
N GLU A 247 -20.35 10.09 -12.79
CA GLU A 247 -19.74 10.73 -13.96
C GLU A 247 -18.28 10.27 -14.16
N LEU A 248 -17.48 10.27 -13.08
CA LEU A 248 -16.09 9.80 -13.11
C LEU A 248 -15.99 8.32 -13.49
N ASP A 249 -16.83 7.48 -12.90
CA ASP A 249 -16.87 6.04 -13.19
C ASP A 249 -17.31 5.76 -14.63
N GLY A 250 -18.33 6.44 -15.11
CA GLY A 250 -18.79 6.35 -16.50
C GLY A 250 -17.71 6.77 -17.50
N ALA A 251 -16.84 7.70 -17.11
CA ALA A 251 -15.69 8.11 -17.89
C ALA A 251 -14.46 7.20 -17.76
N GLY A 252 -14.44 6.28 -16.79
CA GLY A 252 -13.29 5.44 -16.46
C GLY A 252 -12.15 6.23 -15.80
N ILE A 253 -12.45 7.33 -15.11
CA ILE A 253 -11.47 8.18 -14.42
C ILE A 253 -11.51 7.87 -12.93
N THR A 254 -10.39 7.47 -12.37
CA THR A 254 -10.25 7.17 -10.95
C THR A 254 -9.80 8.39 -10.16
N VAL A 255 -10.40 8.66 -9.00
CA VAL A 255 -9.87 9.67 -8.08
C VAL A 255 -8.64 9.10 -7.36
N ALA A 256 -7.46 9.62 -7.69
CA ALA A 256 -6.20 9.20 -7.07
C ALA A 256 -6.11 9.66 -5.61
N ALA A 257 -6.47 10.92 -5.37
CA ALA A 257 -6.53 11.54 -4.05
C ALA A 257 -7.45 12.77 -4.09
N LEU A 258 -7.93 13.21 -2.92
CA LEU A 258 -8.46 14.56 -2.76
C LEU A 258 -7.34 15.55 -2.49
N ALA A 259 -7.36 16.69 -3.17
CA ALA A 259 -6.40 17.78 -3.01
C ALA A 259 -6.82 18.69 -1.85
N GLY A 260 -6.53 18.26 -0.62
CA GLY A 260 -6.89 18.96 0.62
C GLY A 260 -5.88 20.02 1.07
N TYR A 261 -5.12 20.63 0.15
CA TYR A 261 -4.03 21.56 0.47
C TYR A 261 -4.52 22.73 1.32
N ARG A 262 -4.10 22.72 2.59
CA ARG A 262 -4.41 23.72 3.59
C ARG A 262 -3.19 23.97 4.48
N ASN A 263 -3.05 25.19 4.98
CA ASN A 263 -1.98 25.55 5.90
C ASN A 263 -2.29 25.04 7.32
N LEU A 264 -1.67 23.93 7.73
CA LEU A 264 -1.87 23.30 9.04
C LEU A 264 -1.23 24.08 10.18
N VAL A 265 -0.37 25.04 9.88
CA VAL A 265 0.35 25.83 10.88
C VAL A 265 0.02 27.31 10.79
N ALA A 266 -1.12 27.66 10.16
CA ALA A 266 -1.51 29.05 9.93
C ALA A 266 -1.33 29.89 11.22
N PRO A 267 -0.68 31.07 11.14
CA PRO A 267 -0.41 31.92 12.30
C PRO A 267 -1.67 32.29 13.08
N ASP A 268 -2.75 32.55 12.36
CA ASP A 268 -4.06 32.76 12.95
C ASP A 268 -4.69 31.43 13.38
N ALA A 269 -4.98 31.32 14.68
CA ALA A 269 -5.51 30.09 15.26
C ALA A 269 -6.92 29.75 14.76
N ALA A 270 -7.74 30.74 14.38
CA ALA A 270 -9.07 30.47 13.83
C ALA A 270 -8.98 29.92 12.40
N ALA A 271 -8.12 30.49 11.55
CA ALA A 271 -7.81 29.97 10.23
C ALA A 271 -7.23 28.54 10.32
N ARG A 272 -6.30 28.29 11.24
CA ARG A 272 -5.75 26.94 11.47
C ARG A 272 -6.84 25.92 11.82
N ARG A 273 -7.74 26.25 12.76
CA ARG A 273 -8.87 25.37 13.10
C ARG A 273 -9.79 25.11 11.90
N ALA A 274 -10.13 26.15 11.13
CA ALA A 274 -10.95 26.00 9.94
C ALA A 274 -10.29 25.12 8.86
N ASN A 275 -8.97 25.22 8.71
CA ASN A 275 -8.17 24.37 7.81
C ASN A 275 -8.22 22.90 8.23
N VAL A 276 -8.04 22.62 9.52
CA VAL A 276 -8.15 21.26 10.09
C VAL A 276 -9.57 20.71 9.91
N GLU A 277 -10.61 21.48 10.21
CA GLU A 277 -12.01 21.08 10.03
C GLU A 277 -12.36 20.82 8.56
N ALA A 278 -11.80 21.59 7.61
CA ALA A 278 -11.96 21.33 6.19
C ALA A 278 -11.33 20.00 5.78
N LEU A 279 -10.12 19.71 6.26
CA LEU A 279 -9.43 18.44 5.98
C LEU A 279 -10.12 17.23 6.62
N GLN A 280 -10.68 17.36 7.82
CA GLN A 280 -11.51 16.31 8.43
C GLN A 280 -12.69 15.96 7.52
N ARG A 281 -13.37 16.97 6.96
CA ARG A 281 -14.46 16.75 6.00
C ARG A 281 -13.98 16.09 4.70
N CYS A 282 -12.79 16.43 4.20
CA CYS A 282 -12.19 15.72 3.07
C CYS A 282 -11.96 14.23 3.39
N LEU A 283 -11.40 13.92 4.58
CA LEU A 283 -11.15 12.54 5.01
C LEU A 283 -12.43 11.70 5.09
N GLU A 284 -13.54 12.32 5.50
CA GLU A 284 -14.87 11.71 5.56
C GLU A 284 -15.54 11.58 4.18
N LEU A 285 -15.26 12.51 3.26
CA LEU A 285 -15.81 12.52 1.91
C LEU A 285 -15.11 11.54 0.97
N ALA A 286 -13.82 11.27 1.18
CA ALA A 286 -12.94 10.53 0.28
C ALA A 286 -13.55 9.22 -0.26
N ALA A 287 -14.07 8.36 0.63
CA ALA A 287 -14.67 7.09 0.24
C ALA A 287 -15.87 7.24 -0.73
N ARG A 288 -16.63 8.34 -0.63
CA ARG A 288 -17.77 8.63 -1.51
C ARG A 288 -17.35 9.05 -2.91
N LEU A 289 -16.13 9.57 -3.06
CA LEU A 289 -15.47 9.81 -4.35
C LEU A 289 -14.63 8.63 -4.82
N GLY A 290 -14.65 7.50 -4.07
CA GLY A 290 -13.93 6.27 -4.42
C GLY A 290 -12.41 6.37 -4.26
N THR A 291 -11.93 7.23 -3.36
CA THR A 291 -10.51 7.28 -3.00
C THR A 291 -10.32 7.08 -1.50
N GLY A 292 -9.19 6.48 -1.13
CA GLY A 292 -8.74 6.35 0.25
C GLY A 292 -7.59 7.29 0.59
N VAL A 293 -7.38 8.38 -0.16
CA VAL A 293 -6.24 9.31 0.04
C VAL A 293 -6.71 10.76 0.02
N VAL A 294 -6.25 11.53 1.01
CA VAL A 294 -6.32 13.00 1.03
C VAL A 294 -4.91 13.54 1.16
N ALA A 295 -4.46 14.30 0.17
CA ALA A 295 -3.15 14.94 0.16
C ALA A 295 -3.24 16.35 0.72
N THR A 296 -2.25 16.74 1.53
CA THR A 296 -2.06 18.12 1.97
C THR A 296 -0.59 18.39 2.25
N GLU A 297 -0.22 19.66 2.22
CA GLU A 297 1.03 20.15 2.76
C GLU A 297 0.91 20.47 4.25
N THR A 298 2.05 20.77 4.90
CA THR A 298 2.05 21.27 6.29
C THR A 298 1.85 22.78 6.39
N GLY A 299 2.19 23.53 5.35
CA GLY A 299 2.11 25.00 5.32
C GLY A 299 3.23 25.73 6.04
N THR A 300 3.07 27.04 6.20
CA THR A 300 4.07 27.99 6.73
C THR A 300 3.49 28.99 7.75
N ARG A 301 4.36 29.56 8.59
CA ARG A 301 4.10 30.67 9.51
C ARG A 301 4.15 32.06 8.85
N HIS A 302 4.35 32.16 7.55
CA HIS A 302 4.37 33.46 6.88
C HIS A 302 2.99 34.14 7.03
N PRO A 303 2.92 35.44 7.39
CA PRO A 303 1.65 36.09 7.73
C PRO A 303 0.70 36.27 6.53
N ASP A 304 1.26 36.47 5.35
CA ASP A 304 0.51 36.87 4.14
C ASP A 304 0.58 35.85 3.00
N SER A 305 1.22 34.69 3.20
CA SER A 305 1.43 33.70 2.14
C SER A 305 1.43 32.30 2.75
N ASP A 306 0.72 31.37 2.13
CA ASP A 306 0.72 29.96 2.53
C ASP A 306 1.88 29.16 1.89
N TRP A 307 2.71 29.81 1.07
CA TRP A 307 3.67 29.13 0.19
C TRP A 307 5.10 29.67 0.30
N THR A 308 5.34 30.59 1.23
CA THR A 308 6.62 31.32 1.33
C THR A 308 7.33 30.99 2.64
N ASP A 309 8.61 30.63 2.58
CA ASP A 309 9.39 30.38 3.79
C ASP A 309 9.51 31.62 4.68
N VAL A 310 9.53 31.35 5.98
CA VAL A 310 9.84 32.33 7.01
C VAL A 310 10.59 31.64 8.15
N ARG A 311 11.44 32.37 8.86
CA ARG A 311 12.29 31.82 9.93
C ARG A 311 11.49 31.07 11.01
N GLU A 312 10.29 31.55 11.30
CA GLU A 312 9.37 31.01 12.30
C GLU A 312 8.93 29.57 11.98
N ASN A 313 9.06 29.11 10.73
CA ASN A 313 8.84 27.71 10.35
C ASN A 313 9.75 26.73 11.12
N TRP A 314 10.91 27.19 11.62
CA TRP A 314 11.84 26.39 12.41
C TRP A 314 11.55 26.40 13.92
N SER A 315 10.55 27.14 14.37
CA SER A 315 10.26 27.30 15.80
C SER A 315 9.58 26.05 16.38
N GLU A 316 9.82 25.80 17.67
CA GLU A 316 9.08 24.78 18.42
C GLU A 316 7.57 25.04 18.42
N ALA A 317 7.15 26.30 18.39
CA ALA A 317 5.74 26.67 18.32
C ALA A 317 5.08 26.23 17.00
N ALA A 318 5.78 26.39 15.86
CA ALA A 318 5.28 25.92 14.57
C ALA A 318 5.16 24.39 14.52
N TRP A 319 6.11 23.68 15.14
CA TRP A 319 6.03 22.23 15.29
C TRP A 319 4.92 21.77 16.23
N GLY A 320 4.70 22.49 17.34
CA GLY A 320 3.57 22.25 18.24
C GLY A 320 2.23 22.40 17.53
N ASP A 321 2.04 23.47 16.75
CA ASP A 321 0.82 23.69 15.97
C ASP A 321 0.62 22.60 14.89
N LEU A 322 1.70 22.11 14.28
CA LEU A 322 1.65 21.00 13.32
C LEU A 322 1.24 19.70 14.02
N ASP A 323 1.85 19.39 15.16
CA ASP A 323 1.55 18.18 15.94
C ASP A 323 0.08 18.18 16.39
N GLU A 324 -0.42 19.29 16.93
CA GLU A 324 -1.85 19.45 17.29
C GLU A 324 -2.78 19.21 16.09
N SER A 325 -2.40 19.69 14.90
CA SER A 325 -3.19 19.52 13.69
C SER A 325 -3.21 18.06 13.22
N ILE A 326 -2.06 17.37 13.27
CA ILE A 326 -1.97 15.95 12.93
C ILE A 326 -2.73 15.09 13.95
N GLU A 327 -2.62 15.39 15.25
CA GLU A 327 -3.38 14.74 16.33
C GLU A 327 -4.89 14.86 16.14
N ALA A 328 -5.37 15.98 15.60
CA ALA A 328 -6.79 16.18 15.30
C ALA A 328 -7.26 15.46 14.02
N LEU A 329 -6.37 15.26 13.04
CA LEU A 329 -6.71 14.66 11.74
C LEU A 329 -6.61 13.13 11.76
N LEU A 330 -5.59 12.59 12.43
CA LEU A 330 -5.24 11.17 12.35
C LEU A 330 -6.34 10.23 12.86
N PRO A 331 -7.07 10.51 13.96
CA PRO A 331 -8.19 9.68 14.37
C PRO A 331 -9.36 9.67 13.37
N VAL A 332 -9.51 10.73 12.57
CA VAL A 332 -10.51 10.77 11.50
C VAL A 332 -10.07 9.87 10.34
N ALA A 333 -8.81 10.00 9.92
CA ALA A 333 -8.19 9.16 8.90
C ALA A 333 -8.31 7.65 9.24
N GLU A 334 -7.98 7.27 10.48
CA GLU A 334 -8.10 5.89 10.98
C GLU A 334 -9.55 5.38 10.98
N ARG A 335 -10.49 6.21 11.43
CA ARG A 335 -11.91 5.85 11.51
C ARG A 335 -12.52 5.67 10.12
N THR A 336 -12.15 6.50 9.16
CA THR A 336 -12.73 6.48 7.80
C THR A 336 -12.01 5.50 6.87
N GLY A 337 -10.86 4.96 7.29
CA GLY A 337 -10.00 4.14 6.44
C GLY A 337 -9.22 4.95 5.40
N THR A 338 -9.21 6.27 5.51
CA THR A 338 -8.60 7.20 4.56
C THR A 338 -7.20 7.59 5.03
N VAL A 339 -6.23 7.59 4.12
CA VAL A 339 -4.87 8.07 4.36
C VAL A 339 -4.81 9.59 4.32
N LEU A 340 -4.20 10.19 5.35
CA LEU A 340 -3.65 11.53 5.30
C LEU A 340 -2.24 11.47 4.69
N ALA A 341 -2.10 11.92 3.45
CA ALA A 341 -0.83 11.96 2.75
C ALA A 341 -0.20 13.36 2.91
N ILE A 342 0.92 13.42 3.62
CA ILE A 342 1.66 14.68 3.82
C ILE A 342 2.64 14.88 2.68
N GLU A 343 2.59 16.08 2.11
CA GLU A 343 3.56 16.58 1.15
C GLU A 343 4.51 17.56 1.86
N ALA A 344 5.80 17.21 1.89
CA ALA A 344 6.83 18.09 2.42
C ALA A 344 7.26 19.09 1.35
N HIS A 345 7.70 20.28 1.78
CA HIS A 345 8.22 21.31 0.88
C HIS A 345 9.29 22.15 1.57
N VAL A 346 10.36 22.51 0.85
CA VAL A 346 11.46 23.35 1.40
C VAL A 346 10.98 24.68 1.99
N GLU A 347 9.83 25.19 1.53
CA GLU A 347 9.22 26.44 2.01
C GLU A 347 8.29 26.26 3.23
N ASN A 348 7.89 25.03 3.59
CA ASN A 348 6.92 24.73 4.65
C ASN A 348 7.55 24.47 6.03
N VAL A 349 6.81 24.14 7.09
CA VAL A 349 7.39 23.69 8.37
C VAL A 349 8.12 22.35 8.23
N LEU A 350 7.55 21.43 7.45
CA LEU A 350 8.16 20.15 7.11
C LEU A 350 9.01 20.27 5.84
N LYS A 351 10.32 20.56 6.01
CA LYS A 351 11.24 20.92 4.91
C LYS A 351 12.20 19.83 4.50
N THR A 352 12.57 18.97 5.44
CA THR A 352 13.72 18.07 5.28
C THR A 352 13.31 16.61 5.47
N PRO A 353 14.05 15.66 4.85
CA PRO A 353 13.85 14.24 5.10
C PRO A 353 13.95 13.87 6.58
N GLY A 354 14.86 14.52 7.32
CA GLY A 354 15.02 14.31 8.77
C GLY A 354 13.77 14.69 9.57
N GLN A 355 13.13 15.80 9.23
CA GLN A 355 11.87 16.22 9.86
C GLN A 355 10.71 15.27 9.51
N LEU A 356 10.67 14.74 8.28
CA LEU A 356 9.67 13.74 7.90
C LEU A 356 9.82 12.44 8.69
N ILE A 357 11.06 11.97 8.91
CA ILE A 357 11.31 10.84 9.80
C ILE A 357 10.76 11.13 11.19
N GLY A 358 11.11 12.29 11.77
CA GLY A 358 10.65 12.66 13.11
C GLY A 358 9.13 12.78 13.23
N LEU A 359 8.44 13.24 12.17
CA LEU A 359 6.97 13.25 12.14
C LEU A 359 6.39 11.83 12.12
N LEU A 360 6.89 10.95 11.24
CA LEU A 360 6.42 9.57 11.11
C LEU A 360 6.74 8.71 12.34
N GLU A 361 7.82 9.01 13.06
CA GLU A 361 8.17 8.34 14.32
C GLU A 361 7.27 8.79 15.48
N ARG A 362 6.90 10.07 15.54
CA ARG A 362 5.95 10.60 16.52
C ARG A 362 4.54 10.07 16.30
N PHE A 363 4.14 9.89 15.04
CA PHE A 363 2.83 9.40 14.64
C PHE A 363 2.96 8.08 13.84
N PRO A 364 3.22 6.93 14.52
CA PRO A 364 3.46 5.65 13.85
C PRO A 364 2.16 4.98 13.38
N SER A 365 1.33 5.70 12.62
CA SER A 365 0.07 5.20 12.06
C SER A 365 0.22 4.86 10.57
N PRO A 366 -0.36 3.75 10.10
CA PRO A 366 -0.40 3.44 8.67
C PRO A 366 -1.33 4.38 7.88
N TYR A 367 -2.12 5.23 8.55
CA TYR A 367 -2.97 6.23 7.92
C TYR A 367 -2.27 7.59 7.76
N LEU A 368 -1.03 7.75 8.25
CA LEU A 368 -0.16 8.88 7.93
C LEU A 368 0.90 8.43 6.91
N GLN A 369 0.76 8.90 5.68
CA GLN A 369 1.62 8.53 4.54
C GLN A 369 2.17 9.76 3.84
N VAL A 370 2.87 9.56 2.72
CA VAL A 370 3.65 10.61 2.07
C VAL A 370 3.27 10.73 0.60
N VAL A 371 3.19 11.96 0.10
CA VAL A 371 3.16 12.23 -1.35
C VAL A 371 4.59 12.15 -1.87
N CYS A 372 4.81 11.33 -2.91
CA CYS A 372 6.09 11.26 -3.60
C CYS A 372 6.27 12.50 -4.46
N ASP A 373 6.83 13.54 -3.86
CA ASP A 373 7.23 14.75 -4.56
C ASP A 373 8.70 15.07 -4.22
N PRO A 374 9.66 14.40 -4.89
CA PRO A 374 11.09 14.62 -4.62
C PRO A 374 11.56 16.02 -5.03
N TYR A 375 10.84 16.71 -5.92
CA TYR A 375 11.17 18.05 -6.41
C TYR A 375 11.08 19.07 -5.27
N ASN A 376 10.10 18.90 -4.37
CA ASN A 376 9.86 19.76 -3.23
C ASN A 376 10.96 19.76 -2.17
N TYR A 377 11.96 18.88 -2.26
CA TYR A 377 13.12 18.84 -1.37
C TYR A 377 14.35 19.57 -1.94
N LEU A 378 14.28 20.08 -3.17
CA LEU A 378 15.41 20.69 -3.85
C LEU A 378 15.41 22.22 -3.67
N SER A 379 16.16 22.68 -2.67
CA SER A 379 16.58 24.09 -2.63
C SER A 379 17.72 24.35 -3.63
N ARG A 380 18.00 25.62 -3.94
CA ARG A 380 19.14 26.05 -4.78
C ARG A 380 20.49 25.43 -4.39
N HIS A 381 20.67 25.10 -3.11
CA HIS A 381 21.90 24.52 -2.59
C HIS A 381 21.97 23.00 -2.80
N LEU A 382 20.85 22.34 -3.03
CA LEU A 382 20.72 20.89 -3.18
C LEU A 382 20.60 20.45 -4.63
N VAL A 383 20.21 21.33 -5.57
CA VAL A 383 20.14 21.00 -7.00
C VAL A 383 21.44 20.37 -7.54
N PRO A 384 22.66 20.85 -7.21
CA PRO A 384 23.89 20.20 -7.67
C PRO A 384 24.10 18.76 -7.17
N ALA A 385 23.41 18.37 -6.09
CA ALA A 385 23.47 17.04 -5.48
C ALA A 385 22.13 16.28 -5.60
N GLN A 386 21.25 16.71 -6.52
CA GLN A 386 19.86 16.24 -6.58
C GLN A 386 19.72 14.73 -6.68
N GLU A 387 20.51 14.04 -7.51
CA GLU A 387 20.37 12.58 -7.70
C GLU A 387 20.58 11.83 -6.39
N ARG A 388 21.54 12.27 -5.58
CA ARG A 388 21.80 11.70 -4.27
C ARG A 388 20.67 12.01 -3.29
N VAL A 389 20.24 13.27 -3.21
CA VAL A 389 19.18 13.70 -2.28
C VAL A 389 17.87 12.97 -2.61
N VAL A 390 17.50 12.95 -3.88
CA VAL A 390 16.30 12.30 -4.40
C VAL A 390 16.40 10.78 -4.20
N GLY A 391 17.52 10.15 -4.56
CA GLY A 391 17.74 8.72 -4.34
C GLY A 391 17.58 8.33 -2.86
N ASP A 392 18.19 9.08 -1.95
CA ASP A 392 18.07 8.86 -0.50
C ASP A 392 16.62 8.98 0.00
N ILE A 393 15.82 9.90 -0.55
CA ILE A 393 14.40 10.07 -0.23
C ILE A 393 13.57 8.91 -0.77
N LEU A 394 13.76 8.57 -2.05
CA LEU A 394 13.03 7.50 -2.71
C LEU A 394 13.26 6.16 -2.01
N ASP A 395 14.52 5.84 -1.68
CA ASP A 395 14.87 4.60 -0.98
C ASP A 395 14.28 4.56 0.43
N ARG A 396 14.37 5.67 1.17
CA ARG A 396 13.96 5.70 2.58
C ARG A 396 12.44 5.64 2.74
N PHE A 397 11.70 6.31 1.87
CA PHE A 397 10.25 6.46 1.99
C PHE A 397 9.49 5.69 0.93
N GLU A 398 10.14 4.81 0.16
CA GLU A 398 9.51 3.96 -0.85
C GLU A 398 8.22 3.34 -0.34
N HIS A 399 8.21 2.77 0.86
CA HIS A 399 7.05 2.08 1.43
C HIS A 399 5.94 3.02 1.95
N ARG A 400 6.19 4.33 1.98
CA ARG A 400 5.27 5.35 2.49
C ARG A 400 4.55 6.13 1.38
N PHE A 401 5.02 6.05 0.14
CA PHE A 401 4.38 6.80 -0.94
C PHE A 401 3.03 6.20 -1.30
N VAL A 402 2.02 7.06 -1.47
CA VAL A 402 0.66 6.66 -1.91
C VAL A 402 0.18 7.41 -3.15
N LEU A 403 0.89 8.45 -3.53
CA LEU A 403 0.67 9.30 -4.70
C LEU A 403 2.02 9.79 -5.20
N ALA A 404 2.18 10.05 -6.49
CA ALA A 404 3.39 10.68 -7.04
C ALA A 404 3.04 11.90 -7.88
N HIS A 405 3.80 12.97 -7.68
CA HIS A 405 3.73 14.15 -8.53
C HIS A 405 4.85 14.11 -9.57
N LEU A 406 4.56 14.69 -10.73
CA LEU A 406 5.48 14.91 -11.83
C LEU A 406 5.53 16.41 -12.15
N LYS A 407 6.67 17.02 -11.85
CA LYS A 407 6.99 18.40 -12.21
C LYS A 407 8.46 18.52 -12.60
N ASP A 408 9.01 19.72 -12.56
CA ASP A 408 10.44 19.95 -12.71
C ASP A 408 10.87 21.09 -11.78
N VAL A 409 12.17 21.34 -11.74
CA VAL A 409 12.80 22.40 -10.96
C VAL A 409 13.65 23.25 -11.88
N ALA A 410 13.54 24.57 -11.80
CA ALA A 410 14.48 25.51 -12.42
C ALA A 410 15.13 26.40 -11.37
N ILE A 411 16.34 26.86 -11.67
CA ILE A 411 17.05 27.87 -10.90
C ILE A 411 16.94 29.19 -11.65
N GLU A 412 16.34 30.18 -11.02
CA GLU A 412 16.23 31.54 -11.55
C GLU A 412 17.59 32.28 -11.49
N PRO A 413 17.81 33.32 -12.31
CA PRO A 413 19.06 34.07 -12.31
C PRO A 413 19.45 34.71 -10.97
N ASP A 414 18.47 35.00 -10.12
CA ASP A 414 18.66 35.54 -8.76
C ASP A 414 18.90 34.44 -7.71
N GLY A 415 18.91 33.17 -8.13
CA GLY A 415 19.09 32.01 -7.28
C GLY A 415 17.80 31.50 -6.62
N GLY A 416 16.63 32.01 -7.00
CA GLY A 416 15.34 31.43 -6.65
C GLY A 416 15.12 30.06 -7.28
N ILE A 417 14.22 29.26 -6.70
CA ILE A 417 13.76 28.00 -7.29
C ILE A 417 12.33 28.19 -7.79
N THR A 418 12.08 27.76 -9.03
CA THR A 418 10.74 27.73 -9.63
C THR A 418 10.40 26.32 -10.09
N THR A 419 9.10 26.05 -10.29
CA THR A 419 8.57 24.75 -10.72
C THR A 419 8.04 24.84 -12.15
N PRO A 420 8.91 24.74 -13.17
CA PRO A 420 8.46 24.75 -14.55
C PRO A 420 7.82 23.39 -14.92
N GLU A 421 7.29 23.32 -16.13
CA GLU A 421 6.70 22.10 -16.66
C GLU A 421 7.69 20.93 -16.66
N PHE A 422 7.16 19.73 -16.44
CA PHE A 422 7.92 18.49 -16.51
C PHE A 422 8.83 18.40 -17.76
N GLY A 423 10.12 18.15 -17.51
CA GLY A 423 11.14 17.94 -18.53
C GLY A 423 11.63 19.22 -19.21
N THR A 424 11.36 20.39 -18.62
CA THR A 424 11.87 21.70 -19.11
C THR A 424 12.85 22.35 -18.15
N GLY A 425 13.01 21.78 -16.95
CA GLY A 425 13.93 22.26 -15.93
C GLY A 425 15.24 21.47 -15.91
N VAL A 426 15.85 21.41 -14.73
CA VAL A 426 17.14 20.77 -14.47
C VAL A 426 17.02 19.47 -13.66
N PHE A 427 15.81 19.02 -13.34
CA PHE A 427 15.62 17.80 -12.55
C PHE A 427 16.02 16.54 -13.35
N ALA A 428 16.67 15.59 -12.69
CA ALA A 428 17.04 14.30 -13.26
C ALA A 428 15.80 13.39 -13.36
N GLN A 429 15.00 13.58 -14.42
CA GLN A 429 13.71 12.90 -14.60
C GLN A 429 13.85 11.37 -14.74
N ARG A 430 14.86 10.90 -15.48
CA ARG A 430 15.03 9.48 -15.78
C ARG A 430 15.16 8.58 -14.54
N PRO A 431 16.05 8.84 -13.57
CA PRO A 431 16.13 8.03 -12.34
C PRO A 431 14.80 7.94 -11.57
N TYR A 432 14.05 9.04 -11.51
CA TYR A 432 12.76 9.07 -10.83
C TYR A 432 11.68 8.28 -11.58
N LEU A 433 11.59 8.43 -12.91
CA LEU A 433 10.70 7.62 -13.73
C LEU A 433 11.04 6.13 -13.70
N GLU A 434 12.33 5.78 -13.66
CA GLU A 434 12.79 4.39 -13.51
C GLU A 434 12.34 3.81 -12.16
N PHE A 435 12.44 4.57 -11.06
CA PHE A 435 11.89 4.18 -9.76
C PHE A 435 10.37 3.95 -9.82
N LEU A 436 9.61 4.91 -10.36
CA LEU A 436 8.16 4.80 -10.48
C LEU A 436 7.73 3.63 -11.36
N ARG A 437 8.49 3.29 -12.40
CA ARG A 437 8.17 2.16 -13.29
C ARG A 437 8.49 0.80 -12.68
N THR A 438 9.62 0.69 -11.99
CA THR A 438 10.19 -0.62 -11.62
C THR A 438 9.91 -1.01 -10.17
N ARG A 439 9.74 -0.03 -9.29
CA ARG A 439 9.57 -0.24 -7.85
C ARG A 439 8.18 0.12 -7.36
N ARG A 440 7.61 1.21 -7.89
CA ARG A 440 6.28 1.72 -7.50
C ARG A 440 5.32 1.94 -8.68
N PRO A 441 5.11 0.95 -9.58
CA PRO A 441 4.20 1.09 -10.72
C PRO A 441 2.72 1.24 -10.32
N ASP A 442 2.39 0.99 -9.06
CA ASP A 442 1.06 1.21 -8.48
C ASP A 442 0.67 2.68 -8.33
N LEU A 443 1.65 3.57 -8.16
CA LEU A 443 1.41 4.97 -7.84
C LEU A 443 0.72 5.67 -9.02
N PRO A 444 -0.42 6.35 -8.79
CA PRO A 444 -0.92 7.34 -9.73
C PRO A 444 0.10 8.47 -9.89
N LEU A 445 0.34 8.89 -11.13
CA LEU A 445 1.29 9.95 -11.48
C LEU A 445 0.53 11.20 -11.88
N ILE A 446 0.54 12.22 -11.01
CA ILE A 446 -0.18 13.48 -11.22
C ILE A 446 0.77 14.51 -11.82
N LEU A 447 0.42 15.00 -13.00
CA LEU A 447 1.12 16.10 -13.66
C LEU A 447 0.74 17.42 -12.97
N GLU A 448 1.75 18.16 -12.51
CA GLU A 448 1.59 19.41 -11.77
C GLU A 448 2.20 20.61 -12.52
N HIS A 449 1.72 21.83 -12.22
CA HIS A 449 2.24 23.11 -12.72
C HIS A 449 2.25 23.26 -14.25
N LEU A 450 1.22 22.74 -14.91
CA LEU A 450 1.04 22.90 -16.36
C LEU A 450 -0.44 23.08 -16.73
N PRO A 451 -0.75 23.90 -17.75
CA PRO A 451 -2.07 23.90 -18.36
C PRO A 451 -2.40 22.54 -18.99
N LEU A 452 -3.66 22.12 -18.97
CA LEU A 452 -4.07 20.83 -19.54
C LEU A 452 -3.75 20.68 -21.03
N ASP A 453 -3.68 21.77 -21.80
CA ASP A 453 -3.28 21.77 -23.21
C ASP A 453 -1.84 21.30 -23.44
N HIS A 454 -0.97 21.36 -22.42
CA HIS A 454 0.43 20.98 -22.53
C HIS A 454 0.70 19.50 -22.18
N ILE A 455 -0.30 18.79 -21.64
CA ILE A 455 -0.20 17.36 -21.29
C ILE A 455 0.32 16.50 -22.44
N PRO A 456 -0.16 16.60 -23.70
CA PRO A 456 0.32 15.73 -24.77
C PRO A 456 1.84 15.83 -25.00
N ALA A 457 2.42 17.02 -24.84
CA ALA A 457 3.87 17.22 -24.97
C ALA A 457 4.63 16.57 -23.82
N VAL A 458 4.10 16.65 -22.60
CA VAL A 458 4.69 16.02 -21.41
C VAL A 458 4.62 14.49 -21.47
N VAL A 459 3.48 13.93 -21.90
CA VAL A 459 3.34 12.48 -22.13
C VAL A 459 4.41 11.97 -23.10
N GLN A 460 4.66 12.70 -24.19
CA GLN A 460 5.74 12.35 -25.12
C GLN A 460 7.14 12.47 -24.48
N ARG A 461 7.38 13.44 -23.59
CA ARG A 461 8.65 13.53 -22.84
C ARG A 461 8.83 12.32 -21.94
N ILE A 462 7.82 11.95 -21.15
CA ILE A 462 7.85 10.76 -20.28
C ILE A 462 8.23 9.53 -21.08
N HIS A 463 7.56 9.29 -22.23
CA HIS A 463 7.88 8.15 -23.09
C HIS A 463 9.29 8.15 -23.66
N ARG A 464 9.88 9.33 -23.93
CA ARG A 464 11.27 9.44 -24.40
C ARG A 464 12.29 9.16 -23.29
N GLU A 465 12.03 9.58 -22.06
CA GLU A 465 12.95 9.37 -20.93
C GLU A 465 13.07 7.89 -20.52
N ILE A 466 12.04 7.08 -20.79
CA ILE A 466 11.95 5.67 -20.39
C ILE A 466 12.23 4.67 -21.53
N ALA A 467 12.36 5.16 -22.77
CA ALA A 467 12.70 4.37 -23.95
C ALA A 467 14.21 4.10 -23.99
#